data_AF-A0AA90SML7-F1
#
_entry.id   AF-A0AA90SML7-F1
#
_cell.length_a   1.000
_cell.length_b   1.000
_cell.length_c   1.000
_cell.angle_alpha   90.00
_cell.angle_beta   90.00
_cell.angle_gamma   90.00
#
_symmetry.space_group_name_H-M   'P 1'
#
loop_
_entity.id
_entity.type
_entity.pdbx_description
1 polymer ?
#
loop_
_entity_poly.entity_id
_entity_poly.type
_entity_poly.pdbx_seq_one_letter_code
_entity_poly.pdbx_strand_id
1 'polypeptide(L)'
;MSFELSISGADILISKSLQLSDIGEGKTEINFSFEASAGKKYTFDLDYQCMPHTPSSYQASLNVTLTDEEGNKLGCLSFTSKGVQSLKKIGVLGFVVDVLEKPVNIEFSFQKDKKGNLDISSLDDEVFFQDTRAPKLDLNVILPVILATTEKGVRSQTHRLRCHPYSINYTLTNIGEGLVQFQHTLYQLVDGNEHLLERIYFQVDSLETLREVLYASMYFHENDGVFKLLFYPANMHQI
;
A
#
# COMPACT_ATOMS: atom_id res chain seq x y z
N MET A 1 -4.50 -16.36 -14.75
CA MET A 1 -4.70 -16.57 -13.30
C MET A 1 -5.63 -15.49 -12.84
N SER A 2 -6.75 -15.89 -12.24
CA SER A 2 -7.74 -14.95 -11.71
C SER A 2 -7.26 -14.34 -10.40
N PHE A 3 -7.66 -13.10 -10.16
CA PHE A 3 -7.58 -12.45 -8.86
C PHE A 3 -8.85 -11.62 -8.64
N GLU A 4 -9.11 -11.23 -7.40
CA GLU A 4 -10.25 -10.37 -7.07
C GLU A 4 -9.79 -8.96 -6.75
N LEU A 5 -10.55 -7.98 -7.25
CA LEU A 5 -10.53 -6.59 -6.83
C LEU A 5 -11.79 -6.32 -5.99
N SER A 6 -11.62 -5.83 -4.78
CA SER A 6 -12.68 -5.35 -3.89
C SER A 6 -12.48 -3.87 -3.61
N ILE A 7 -13.54 -3.07 -3.74
CA ILE A 7 -13.57 -1.69 -3.25
C ILE A 7 -14.70 -1.59 -2.24
N SER A 8 -14.36 -1.27 -1.00
CA SER A 8 -15.30 -1.29 0.12
C SER A 8 -15.14 -0.04 0.99
N GLY A 9 -16.25 0.50 1.47
CA GLY A 9 -16.31 1.63 2.39
C GLY A 9 -17.70 1.69 3.02
N ALA A 10 -17.99 2.73 3.80
CA ALA A 10 -19.27 2.85 4.51
C ALA A 10 -20.49 2.67 3.60
N ASP A 11 -20.43 3.22 2.38
CA ASP A 11 -21.54 3.25 1.41
C ASP A 11 -21.16 2.69 0.03
N ILE A 12 -20.03 1.98 -0.05
CA ILE A 12 -19.43 1.45 -1.29
C ILE A 12 -19.16 -0.05 -1.11
N LEU A 13 -19.61 -0.85 -2.07
CA LEU A 13 -19.27 -2.27 -2.15
C LEU A 13 -19.19 -2.73 -3.60
N ILE A 14 -17.97 -2.86 -4.11
CA ILE A 14 -17.68 -3.32 -5.46
C ILE A 14 -16.79 -4.55 -5.37
N SER A 15 -17.11 -5.59 -6.15
CA SER A 15 -16.26 -6.76 -6.32
C SER A 15 -16.16 -7.11 -7.80
N LYS A 16 -14.94 -7.35 -8.28
CA LYS A 16 -14.65 -7.75 -9.66
C LYS A 16 -13.65 -8.89 -9.66
N SER A 17 -13.91 -9.92 -10.46
CA SER A 17 -12.91 -10.92 -10.81
C SER A 17 -12.15 -10.45 -12.05
N LEU A 18 -10.83 -10.43 -11.96
CA LEU A 18 -9.91 -10.01 -13.03
C LEU A 18 -8.93 -11.14 -13.34
N GLN A 19 -8.20 -11.04 -14.45
CA GLN A 19 -7.13 -11.95 -14.83
C GLN A 19 -5.79 -11.21 -14.90
N LEU A 20 -4.67 -11.90 -14.63
CA LEU A 20 -3.34 -11.30 -14.89
C LEU A 20 -3.14 -10.91 -16.37
N SER A 21 -3.85 -11.51 -17.31
CA SER A 21 -3.87 -11.06 -18.71
C SER A 21 -4.52 -9.69 -18.90
N ASP A 22 -5.35 -9.26 -17.95
CA ASP A 22 -5.92 -7.92 -17.92
C ASP A 22 -4.94 -6.87 -17.34
N ILE A 23 -3.82 -7.33 -16.75
CA ILE A 23 -2.74 -6.49 -16.21
C ILE A 23 -1.34 -7.04 -16.57
N GLY A 24 -0.78 -6.58 -17.68
CA GLY A 24 0.64 -6.76 -18.00
C GLY A 24 1.00 -7.90 -18.97
N GLU A 25 0.17 -8.92 -19.14
CA GLU A 25 0.36 -9.94 -20.20
C GLU A 25 -0.48 -9.67 -21.46
N GLY A 26 -1.36 -8.66 -21.43
CA GLY A 26 -2.24 -8.29 -22.54
C GLY A 26 -2.69 -6.84 -22.45
N LYS A 27 -3.79 -6.59 -21.74
CA LYS A 27 -4.16 -5.21 -21.37
C LYS A 27 -3.26 -4.73 -20.24
N THR A 28 -2.97 -3.45 -20.22
CA THR A 28 -2.20 -2.80 -19.15
C THR A 28 -3.05 -1.89 -18.30
N GLU A 29 -4.28 -1.59 -18.74
CA GLU A 29 -5.14 -0.59 -18.12
C GLU A 29 -6.54 -1.15 -17.87
N ILE A 30 -7.05 -0.91 -16.66
CA ILE A 30 -8.43 -1.15 -16.25
C ILE A 30 -8.96 0.14 -15.67
N ASN A 31 -9.98 0.70 -16.31
CA ASN A 31 -10.70 1.87 -15.84
C ASN A 31 -12.19 1.53 -15.70
N PHE A 32 -12.81 1.96 -14.60
CA PHE A 32 -14.26 1.98 -14.49
C PHE A 32 -14.74 3.01 -13.47
N SER A 33 -15.90 3.58 -13.72
CA SER A 33 -16.60 4.41 -12.74
C SER A 33 -17.55 3.57 -11.87
N PHE A 34 -17.76 4.02 -10.64
CA PHE A 34 -18.73 3.46 -9.71
C PHE A 34 -19.36 4.56 -8.86
N GLU A 35 -20.50 4.28 -8.25
CA GLU A 35 -21.28 5.23 -7.47
C GLU A 35 -21.45 4.71 -6.04
N ALA A 36 -21.22 5.57 -5.05
CA ALA A 36 -21.61 5.28 -3.67
C ALA A 36 -23.13 5.38 -3.51
N SER A 37 -23.67 4.74 -2.47
CA SER A 37 -25.12 4.75 -2.19
C SER A 37 -25.73 6.16 -2.04
N ALA A 38 -24.89 7.15 -1.71
CA ALA A 38 -25.26 8.56 -1.57
C ALA A 38 -25.25 9.35 -2.91
N GLY A 39 -24.98 8.70 -4.05
CA GLY A 39 -24.99 9.33 -5.38
C GLY A 39 -23.65 9.86 -5.88
N LYS A 40 -22.61 9.86 -5.03
CA LYS A 40 -21.27 10.32 -5.40
C LYS A 40 -20.59 9.35 -6.34
N LYS A 41 -20.03 9.86 -7.43
CA LYS A 41 -19.34 9.07 -8.45
C LYS A 41 -17.83 9.11 -8.23
N TYR A 42 -17.20 7.98 -8.50
CA TYR A 42 -15.76 7.81 -8.42
C TYR A 42 -15.28 7.08 -9.66
N THR A 43 -14.03 7.30 -10.03
CA THR A 43 -13.36 6.53 -11.07
C THR A 43 -12.16 5.81 -10.48
N PHE A 44 -12.09 4.51 -10.79
CA PHE A 44 -10.97 3.66 -10.45
C PHE A 44 -10.12 3.41 -11.69
N ASP A 45 -8.83 3.67 -11.56
CA ASP A 45 -7.82 3.46 -12.57
C ASP A 45 -6.75 2.49 -12.05
N LEU A 46 -6.48 1.46 -12.83
CA LEU A 46 -5.38 0.53 -12.62
C LEU A 46 -4.54 0.48 -13.88
N ASP A 47 -3.26 0.81 -13.77
CA ASP A 47 -2.28 0.72 -14.85
C ASP A 47 -1.13 -0.19 -14.44
N TYR A 48 -0.66 -1.02 -15.36
CA TYR A 48 0.49 -1.87 -15.17
C TYR A 48 1.58 -1.53 -16.18
N GLN A 49 2.72 -1.05 -15.67
CA GLN A 49 3.83 -0.57 -16.49
C GLN A 49 5.07 -1.44 -16.31
N CYS A 50 5.63 -1.94 -17.41
CA CYS A 50 6.98 -2.54 -17.42
C CYS A 50 8.05 -1.43 -17.46
N MET A 51 9.08 -1.58 -16.64
CA MET A 51 10.22 -0.68 -16.47
C MET A 51 11.53 -1.41 -16.81
N PRO A 52 11.92 -1.48 -18.08
CA PRO A 52 13.07 -2.31 -18.52
C PRO A 52 14.45 -1.75 -18.14
N HIS A 53 14.54 -0.53 -17.61
CA HIS A 53 15.81 0.17 -17.31
C HIS A 53 16.05 0.43 -15.82
N THR A 54 15.30 -0.24 -14.95
CA THR A 54 15.45 -0.18 -13.49
C THR A 54 16.22 -1.41 -12.96
N PRO A 55 16.71 -1.38 -11.71
CA PRO A 55 17.35 -2.55 -11.08
C PRO A 55 16.48 -3.81 -11.20
N SER A 56 17.11 -4.99 -11.25
CA SER A 56 16.44 -6.27 -11.50
C SER A 56 15.30 -6.61 -10.52
N SER A 57 15.27 -5.97 -9.35
CA SER A 57 14.22 -6.11 -8.34
C SER A 57 12.92 -5.33 -8.65
N TYR A 58 12.94 -4.35 -9.57
CA TYR A 58 11.90 -3.33 -9.72
C TYR A 58 11.51 -3.07 -11.19
N GLN A 59 11.24 -4.13 -11.93
CA GLN A 59 11.04 -4.09 -13.38
C GLN A 59 9.60 -3.84 -13.82
N ALA A 60 8.65 -3.69 -12.90
CA ALA A 60 7.30 -3.28 -13.23
C ALA A 60 6.57 -2.62 -12.06
N SER A 61 5.59 -1.77 -12.35
CA SER A 61 4.73 -1.11 -11.37
C SER A 61 3.26 -1.38 -11.66
N LEU A 62 2.51 -1.74 -10.62
CA LEU A 62 1.05 -1.70 -10.59
C LEU A 62 0.64 -0.38 -9.95
N ASN A 63 0.08 0.52 -10.75
CA ASN A 63 -0.34 1.86 -10.36
C ASN A 63 -1.87 1.89 -10.19
N VAL A 64 -2.33 2.32 -9.03
CA VAL A 64 -3.74 2.46 -8.69
C VAL A 64 -4.02 3.92 -8.45
N THR A 65 -5.10 4.45 -9.02
CA THR A 65 -5.59 5.80 -8.73
C THR A 65 -7.10 5.76 -8.50
N LEU A 66 -7.54 6.44 -7.45
CA LEU A 66 -8.95 6.74 -7.19
C LEU A 66 -9.19 8.24 -7.41
N THR A 67 -10.19 8.58 -8.22
CA THR A 67 -10.60 9.97 -8.47
C THR A 67 -12.07 10.20 -8.15
N ASP A 68 -12.42 11.43 -7.77
CA ASP A 68 -13.80 11.90 -7.65
C ASP A 68 -14.41 12.30 -9.02
N GLU A 69 -15.65 12.80 -9.01
CA GLU A 69 -16.36 13.17 -10.22
C GLU A 69 -15.81 14.44 -10.89
N GLU A 70 -15.12 15.29 -10.14
CA GLU A 70 -14.41 16.46 -10.63
C GLU A 70 -13.01 16.13 -11.20
N GLY A 71 -12.55 14.90 -11.03
CA GLY A 71 -11.24 14.42 -11.49
C GLY A 71 -10.09 14.71 -10.52
N ASN A 72 -10.39 15.09 -9.27
CA ASN A 72 -9.37 15.20 -8.23
C ASN A 72 -8.94 13.80 -7.78
N LYS A 73 -7.64 13.66 -7.54
CA LYS A 73 -7.08 12.42 -7.01
C LYS A 73 -7.34 12.33 -5.51
N LEU A 74 -7.98 11.26 -5.09
CA LEU A 74 -8.25 10.97 -3.68
C LEU A 74 -7.10 10.15 -3.08
N GLY A 75 -6.53 9.21 -3.85
CA GLY A 75 -5.36 8.45 -3.44
C GLY A 75 -4.69 7.74 -4.62
N CYS A 76 -3.37 7.58 -4.51
CA CYS A 76 -2.57 6.84 -5.48
C CYS A 76 -1.66 5.83 -4.77
N LEU A 77 -1.57 4.63 -5.31
CA LEU A 77 -0.60 3.62 -4.92
C LEU A 77 0.21 3.19 -6.15
N SER A 78 1.52 3.13 -6.02
CA SER A 78 2.42 2.47 -6.96
C SER A 78 3.09 1.30 -6.25
N PHE A 79 2.80 0.09 -6.71
CA PHE A 79 3.37 -1.14 -6.20
C PHE A 79 4.36 -1.71 -7.22
N THR A 80 5.65 -1.59 -6.91
CA THR A 80 6.74 -1.99 -7.81
C THR A 80 7.26 -3.38 -7.44
N SER A 81 7.51 -4.21 -8.45
CA SER A 81 8.00 -5.59 -8.29
C SER A 81 8.88 -6.04 -9.47
N LYS A 82 9.38 -7.28 -9.42
CA LYS A 82 10.14 -7.90 -10.54
C LYS A 82 9.32 -8.21 -11.80
N GLY A 83 8.01 -7.93 -11.79
CA GLY A 83 7.12 -8.19 -12.91
C GLY A 83 5.81 -8.85 -12.50
N VAL A 84 4.94 -9.09 -13.47
CA VAL A 84 3.56 -9.55 -13.26
C VAL A 84 3.52 -10.90 -12.53
N GLN A 85 4.53 -11.74 -12.72
CA GLN A 85 4.64 -13.03 -12.02
C GLN A 85 4.85 -12.86 -10.51
N SER A 86 5.50 -11.79 -10.05
CA SER A 86 5.68 -11.51 -8.62
C SER A 86 4.36 -11.17 -7.93
N LEU A 87 3.36 -10.64 -8.65
CA LEU A 87 2.02 -10.42 -8.08
C LEU A 87 1.38 -11.73 -7.60
N LYS A 88 1.71 -12.87 -8.22
CA LYS A 88 1.28 -14.20 -7.77
C LYS A 88 1.85 -14.58 -6.42
N LYS A 89 3.00 -13.99 -6.05
CA LYS A 89 3.63 -14.20 -4.75
C LYS A 89 3.01 -13.30 -3.65
N ILE A 90 2.19 -12.32 -4.00
CA ILE A 90 1.48 -11.51 -3.01
C ILE A 90 0.14 -12.16 -2.73
N GLY A 91 -0.19 -12.41 -1.46
CA GLY A 91 -1.50 -12.98 -1.11
C GLY A 91 -2.60 -11.95 -1.32
N VAL A 92 -2.51 -10.87 -0.54
CA VAL A 92 -3.37 -9.70 -0.58
C VAL A 92 -2.49 -8.45 -0.68
N LEU A 93 -2.90 -7.47 -1.48
CA LEU A 93 -2.37 -6.11 -1.52
C LEU A 93 -3.55 -5.16 -1.40
N GLY A 94 -3.47 -4.16 -0.55
CA GLY A 94 -4.54 -3.17 -0.46
C GLY A 94 -4.08 -1.80 -0.03
N PHE A 95 -4.98 -0.86 -0.26
CA PHE A 95 -4.82 0.55 -0.04
C PHE A 95 -6.12 1.14 0.50
N VAL A 96 -6.05 1.71 1.70
CA VAL A 96 -7.14 2.45 2.32
C VAL A 96 -6.84 3.93 2.18
N VAL A 97 -7.79 4.69 1.71
CA VAL A 97 -7.73 6.15 1.61
C VAL A 97 -8.93 6.74 2.33
N ASP A 98 -8.68 7.80 3.09
CA ASP A 98 -9.76 8.60 3.65
C ASP A 98 -10.43 9.46 2.59
N VAL A 99 -11.73 9.24 2.39
CA VAL A 99 -12.57 10.01 1.48
C VAL A 99 -13.67 10.66 2.30
N LEU A 100 -13.50 11.94 2.62
CA LEU A 100 -14.44 12.73 3.42
C LEU A 100 -14.71 12.09 4.79
N GLU A 101 -13.64 11.80 5.54
CA GLU A 101 -13.65 11.18 6.86
C GLU A 101 -14.19 9.74 6.88
N LYS A 102 -14.35 9.11 5.71
CA LYS A 102 -14.78 7.73 5.54
C LYS A 102 -13.69 6.94 4.82
N PRO A 103 -13.12 5.89 5.44
CA PRO A 103 -12.12 5.07 4.78
C PRO A 103 -12.75 4.25 3.64
N VAL A 104 -12.08 4.28 2.48
CA VAL A 104 -12.36 3.42 1.33
C VAL A 104 -11.17 2.48 1.14
N ASN A 105 -11.40 1.19 1.31
CA ASN A 105 -10.44 0.12 1.12
C ASN A 105 -10.52 -0.44 -0.31
N ILE A 106 -9.41 -0.38 -1.02
CA ILE A 106 -9.18 -0.98 -2.33
C ILE A 106 -8.25 -2.17 -2.11
N GLU A 107 -8.73 -3.38 -2.35
CA GLU A 107 -8.03 -4.63 -2.06
C GLU A 107 -7.93 -5.50 -3.32
N PHE A 108 -6.73 -6.02 -3.57
CA PHE A 108 -6.43 -7.04 -4.55
C PHE A 108 -6.10 -8.33 -3.81
N SER A 109 -6.83 -9.40 -4.15
CA SER A 109 -6.55 -10.74 -3.63
C SER A 109 -6.11 -11.64 -4.78
N PHE A 110 -4.80 -11.82 -4.91
CA PHE A 110 -4.20 -12.66 -5.97
C PHE A 110 -4.26 -14.13 -5.60
N GLN A 111 -4.08 -14.49 -4.33
CA GLN A 111 -4.20 -15.86 -3.83
C GLN A 111 -4.83 -15.86 -2.43
N LYS A 112 -6.15 -16.06 -2.34
CA LYS A 112 -6.87 -16.13 -1.05
C LYS A 112 -6.40 -17.27 -0.15
N ASP A 113 -6.14 -18.45 -0.74
CA ASP A 113 -5.78 -19.67 -0.01
C ASP A 113 -4.27 -19.83 0.16
N LYS A 114 -3.52 -18.73 0.05
CA LYS A 114 -2.08 -18.78 0.11
C LYS A 114 -1.62 -19.25 1.50
N LYS A 115 -0.62 -20.13 1.51
CA LYS A 115 0.08 -20.55 2.72
C LYS A 115 1.56 -20.19 2.59
N GLY A 116 2.18 -19.89 3.71
CA GLY A 116 3.60 -19.59 3.79
C GLY A 116 4.26 -20.27 4.98
N ASN A 117 5.49 -19.86 5.23
CA ASN A 117 6.28 -20.28 6.38
C ASN A 117 7.00 -19.10 7.03
N LEU A 118 6.53 -17.88 6.77
CA LEU A 118 7.12 -16.67 7.31
C LEU A 118 6.59 -16.41 8.71
N ASP A 119 7.49 -16.01 9.59
CA ASP A 119 7.16 -15.51 10.92
C ASP A 119 7.91 -14.19 11.11
N ILE A 120 7.30 -13.21 11.77
CA ILE A 120 7.99 -11.94 12.04
C ILE A 120 9.29 -12.11 12.83
N SER A 121 9.49 -13.20 13.57
CA SER A 121 10.76 -13.50 14.23
C SER A 121 11.90 -13.72 13.24
N SER A 122 11.61 -14.15 12.00
CA SER A 122 12.64 -14.24 10.96
C SER A 122 13.00 -12.89 10.34
N LEU A 123 12.40 -11.79 10.81
CA LEU A 123 12.62 -10.43 10.31
C LEU A 123 13.43 -9.57 11.30
N ASP A 124 14.11 -10.20 12.28
CA ASP A 124 14.94 -9.51 13.29
C ASP A 124 16.08 -8.68 12.69
N ASP A 125 16.66 -9.17 11.60
CA ASP A 125 17.78 -8.51 10.92
C ASP A 125 17.32 -7.62 9.75
N GLU A 126 16.01 -7.57 9.46
CA GLU A 126 15.51 -6.73 8.38
C GLU A 126 15.50 -5.25 8.79
N VAL A 127 16.15 -4.44 7.94
CA VAL A 127 16.11 -2.99 8.07
C VAL A 127 15.10 -2.46 7.06
N PHE A 128 14.12 -1.72 7.57
CA PHE A 128 13.16 -1.03 6.73
C PHE A 128 13.50 0.46 6.64
N PHE A 129 13.12 1.11 5.55
CA PHE A 129 13.32 2.55 5.39
C PHE A 129 12.01 3.26 5.15
N GLN A 130 11.83 4.34 5.89
CA GLN A 130 10.82 5.35 5.63
C GLN A 130 11.44 6.42 4.74
N ASP A 131 10.77 6.77 3.64
CA ASP A 131 11.00 7.98 2.87
C ASP A 131 9.67 8.74 2.75
N THR A 132 9.56 9.86 3.43
CA THR A 132 8.36 10.67 3.53
C THR A 132 8.63 12.10 3.10
N ARG A 133 7.83 12.59 2.16
CA ARG A 133 7.94 13.96 1.65
C ARG A 133 6.58 14.66 1.60
N ALA A 134 6.48 15.81 2.26
CA ALA A 134 5.33 16.70 2.17
C ALA A 134 5.82 18.13 1.91
N PRO A 135 5.94 18.56 0.64
CA PRO A 135 6.61 19.82 0.28
C PRO A 135 5.98 21.08 0.87
N LYS A 136 4.65 21.13 1.01
CA LYS A 136 3.94 22.29 1.58
C LYS A 136 4.25 22.49 3.07
N LEU A 137 4.67 21.42 3.74
CA LEU A 137 5.07 21.40 5.15
C LEU A 137 6.59 21.52 5.34
N ASP A 138 7.36 21.70 4.26
CA ASP A 138 8.83 21.63 4.28
C ASP A 138 9.35 20.32 4.93
N LEU A 139 8.63 19.22 4.71
CA LEU A 139 8.94 17.92 5.27
C LEU A 139 9.65 17.05 4.24
N ASN A 140 10.86 16.61 4.58
CA ASN A 140 11.60 15.58 3.86
C ASN A 140 12.34 14.70 4.88
N VAL A 141 11.91 13.45 5.04
CA VAL A 141 12.39 12.53 6.07
C VAL A 141 12.75 11.21 5.43
N ILE A 142 14.03 10.83 5.53
CA ILE A 142 14.52 9.50 5.19
C ILE A 142 15.20 8.92 6.43
N LEU A 143 14.68 7.82 6.96
CA LEU A 143 15.23 7.18 8.16
C LEU A 143 15.03 5.66 8.18
N PRO A 144 15.94 4.91 8.82
CA PRO A 144 15.70 3.50 9.09
C PRO A 144 14.61 3.35 10.15
N VAL A 145 13.72 2.38 9.93
CA VAL A 145 12.63 2.01 10.83
C VAL A 145 13.01 0.70 11.50
N ILE A 146 13.17 0.74 12.82
CA ILE A 146 13.37 -0.45 13.65
C ILE A 146 12.01 -0.84 14.23
N LEU A 147 11.49 -1.99 13.81
CA LEU A 147 10.18 -2.48 14.22
C LEU A 147 10.32 -3.29 15.52
N ALA A 148 10.05 -2.64 16.65
CA ALA A 148 10.07 -3.28 17.95
C ALA A 148 8.89 -4.24 18.13
N THR A 149 9.09 -5.33 18.89
CA THR A 149 7.98 -6.20 19.29
C THR A 149 7.08 -5.47 20.27
N THR A 150 5.82 -5.29 19.91
CA THR A 150 4.81 -4.66 20.78
C THR A 150 3.97 -5.68 21.52
N GLU A 151 3.67 -6.81 20.87
CA GLU A 151 2.99 -7.95 21.45
C GLU A 151 3.32 -9.24 20.67
N LYS A 152 2.84 -10.39 21.15
CA LYS A 152 3.12 -11.67 20.50
C LYS A 152 2.57 -11.67 19.07
N GLY A 153 3.46 -11.86 18.09
CA GLY A 153 3.07 -11.89 16.69
C GLY A 153 2.84 -10.51 16.08
N VAL A 154 3.25 -9.42 16.75
CA VAL A 154 3.19 -8.05 16.21
C VAL A 154 4.47 -7.28 16.50
N ARG A 155 5.02 -6.65 15.47
CA ARG A 155 6.04 -5.60 15.59
C ARG A 155 5.48 -4.31 15.04
N SER A 156 5.72 -3.21 15.73
CA SER A 156 5.19 -1.92 15.31
C SER A 156 6.09 -0.76 15.75
N GLN A 157 6.10 0.30 14.95
CA GLN A 157 6.78 1.55 15.27
C GLN A 157 5.98 2.72 14.70
N THR A 158 5.70 3.71 15.55
CA THR A 158 5.08 4.98 15.15
C THR A 158 6.11 6.10 15.18
N HIS A 159 6.15 6.91 14.13
CA HIS A 159 6.97 8.09 13.98
C HIS A 159 6.08 9.32 13.81
N ARG A 160 6.18 10.28 14.73
CA ARG A 160 5.52 11.59 14.59
C ARG A 160 6.31 12.44 13.59
N LEU A 161 5.62 13.04 12.62
CA LEU A 161 6.21 13.99 11.67
C LEU A 161 6.43 15.31 12.42
N ARG A 162 7.69 15.70 12.57
CA ARG A 162 8.17 16.77 13.46
C ARG A 162 7.28 18.02 13.43
N CYS A 163 6.80 18.47 14.59
CA CYS A 163 5.99 19.69 14.76
C CYS A 163 4.70 19.75 13.92
N HIS A 164 4.26 18.64 13.33
CA HIS A 164 3.01 18.53 12.59
C HIS A 164 2.05 17.56 13.30
N PRO A 165 0.73 17.65 13.05
CA PRO A 165 -0.23 16.70 13.62
C PRO A 165 -0.13 15.30 13.02
N TYR A 166 0.79 15.02 12.11
CA TYR A 166 0.85 13.76 11.38
C TYR A 166 1.75 12.73 12.05
N SER A 167 1.36 11.47 11.95
CA SER A 167 2.16 10.33 12.39
C SER A 167 2.12 9.22 11.36
N ILE A 168 3.21 8.49 11.23
CA ILE A 168 3.30 7.32 10.38
C ILE A 168 3.55 6.11 11.26
N ASN A 169 2.74 5.07 11.10
CA ASN A 169 2.89 3.79 11.78
C ASN A 169 3.27 2.71 10.78
N TYR A 170 4.23 1.90 11.18
CA TYR A 170 4.65 0.69 10.49
C TYR A 170 4.31 -0.50 11.36
N THR A 171 3.66 -1.51 10.79
CA THR A 171 3.27 -2.71 11.53
C THR A 171 3.56 -3.96 10.71
N LEU A 172 4.15 -4.97 11.34
CA LEU A 172 4.25 -6.34 10.87
C LEU A 172 3.45 -7.22 11.81
N THR A 173 2.53 -8.00 11.25
CA THR A 173 1.67 -8.89 12.02
C THR A 173 1.75 -10.30 11.43
N ASN A 174 2.05 -11.29 12.27
CA ASN A 174 1.80 -12.68 11.93
C ASN A 174 0.30 -12.84 11.70
N ILE A 175 -0.08 -13.23 10.49
CA ILE A 175 -1.43 -13.62 10.14
C ILE A 175 -1.46 -15.16 9.97
N GLY A 176 -2.64 -15.75 9.89
CA GLY A 176 -2.79 -17.21 9.81
C GLY A 176 -2.03 -17.84 8.64
N GLU A 177 -1.85 -19.17 8.70
CA GLU A 177 -1.27 -19.98 7.60
C GLU A 177 0.18 -19.63 7.22
N GLY A 178 0.97 -19.11 8.16
CA GLY A 178 2.40 -18.82 7.96
C GLY A 178 2.66 -17.62 7.06
N LEU A 179 1.76 -16.64 7.11
CA LEU A 179 1.86 -15.39 6.37
C LEU A 179 2.17 -14.23 7.34
N VAL A 180 2.82 -13.20 6.82
CA VAL A 180 3.01 -11.93 7.53
C VAL A 180 2.33 -10.82 6.75
N GLN A 181 1.52 -10.02 7.43
CA GLN A 181 0.96 -8.80 6.89
C GLN A 181 1.84 -7.62 7.29
N PHE A 182 2.28 -6.90 6.28
CA PHE A 182 2.88 -5.60 6.45
C PHE A 182 1.81 -4.50 6.34
N GLN A 183 1.90 -3.46 7.15
CA GLN A 183 1.07 -2.27 7.09
C GLN A 183 1.91 -0.99 7.24
N HIS A 184 1.58 0.02 6.44
CA HIS A 184 2.11 1.37 6.53
C HIS A 184 0.94 2.34 6.57
N THR A 185 0.79 3.06 7.67
CA THR A 185 -0.38 3.90 7.93
C THR A 185 0.03 5.33 8.22
N LEU A 186 -0.55 6.29 7.51
CA LEU A 186 -0.51 7.71 7.79
C LEU A 186 -1.76 8.11 8.59
N TYR A 187 -1.53 8.74 9.73
CA TYR A 187 -2.55 9.31 10.60
C TYR A 187 -2.37 10.81 10.75
N GLN A 188 -3.47 11.50 11.04
CA GLN A 188 -3.50 12.87 11.56
C GLN A 188 -4.08 12.88 12.96
N LEU A 189 -3.45 13.60 13.88
CA LEU A 189 -3.97 13.83 15.21
C LEU A 189 -4.97 14.98 15.16
N VAL A 190 -6.24 14.67 15.40
CA VAL A 190 -7.36 15.62 15.45
C VAL A 190 -7.99 15.54 16.83
N ASP A 191 -7.97 16.64 17.58
CA ASP A 191 -8.51 16.71 18.96
C ASP A 191 -8.01 15.60 19.89
N GLY A 192 -6.75 15.20 19.72
CA GLY A 192 -6.12 14.14 20.51
C GLY A 192 -6.43 12.71 20.05
N ASN A 193 -7.22 12.54 18.99
CA ASN A 193 -7.56 11.25 18.39
C ASN A 193 -6.81 11.04 17.07
N GLU A 194 -6.39 9.80 16.81
CA GLU A 194 -5.76 9.44 15.54
C GLU A 194 -6.84 9.23 14.46
N HIS A 195 -6.79 10.07 13.44
CA HIS A 195 -7.61 9.97 12.24
C HIS A 195 -6.81 9.30 11.13
N LEU A 196 -7.34 8.24 10.53
CA LEU A 196 -6.71 7.53 9.42
C LEU A 196 -6.78 8.39 8.15
N LEU A 197 -5.65 8.67 7.52
CA LEU A 197 -5.61 9.32 6.21
C LEU A 197 -5.35 8.32 5.09
N GLU A 198 -4.39 7.43 5.30
CA GLU A 198 -3.97 6.47 4.29
C GLU A 198 -3.39 5.22 4.96
N ARG A 199 -3.69 4.03 4.43
CA ARG A 199 -3.03 2.77 4.83
C ARG A 199 -2.71 1.92 3.61
N ILE A 200 -1.46 1.56 3.44
CA ILE A 200 -1.03 0.50 2.51
C ILE A 200 -0.84 -0.78 3.32
N TYR A 201 -1.26 -1.92 2.79
CA TYR A 201 -0.97 -3.21 3.39
C TYR A 201 -0.77 -4.28 2.34
N PHE A 202 0.04 -5.28 2.66
CA PHE A 202 0.18 -6.46 1.81
C PHE A 202 0.62 -7.67 2.62
N GLN A 203 0.33 -8.86 2.09
CA GLN A 203 0.60 -10.14 2.72
C GLN A 203 1.67 -10.90 1.94
N VAL A 204 2.68 -11.37 2.67
CA VAL A 204 3.81 -12.11 2.13
C VAL A 204 3.96 -13.46 2.84
N ASP A 205 4.51 -14.42 2.11
CA ASP A 205 4.67 -15.81 2.51
C ASP A 205 6.11 -16.20 2.83
N SER A 206 7.06 -15.34 2.48
CA SER A 206 8.49 -15.57 2.59
C SER A 206 9.26 -14.25 2.61
N LEU A 207 10.48 -14.30 3.14
CA LEU A 207 11.39 -13.16 3.15
C LEU A 207 11.81 -12.74 1.73
N GLU A 208 11.91 -13.70 0.81
CA GLU A 208 12.17 -13.42 -0.61
C GLU A 208 11.08 -12.51 -1.18
N THR A 209 9.80 -12.88 -1.04
CA THR A 209 8.68 -12.08 -1.53
C THR A 209 8.68 -10.66 -0.93
N LEU A 210 8.95 -10.54 0.38
CA LEU A 210 9.03 -9.23 1.05
C LEU A 210 10.09 -8.32 0.42
N ARG A 211 11.25 -8.88 0.08
CA ARG A 211 12.39 -8.15 -0.50
C ARG A 211 12.25 -7.85 -2.00
N GLU A 212 11.22 -8.39 -2.66
CA GLU A 212 10.96 -8.15 -4.09
C GLU A 212 10.03 -6.97 -4.36
N VAL A 213 9.56 -6.28 -3.32
CA VAL A 213 8.53 -5.26 -3.44
C VAL A 213 9.01 -3.92 -2.90
N LEU A 214 8.62 -2.86 -3.61
CA LEU A 214 8.74 -1.48 -3.18
C LEU A 214 7.40 -0.82 -3.38
N TYR A 215 6.99 -0.01 -2.42
CA TYR A 215 5.71 0.68 -2.51
C TYR A 215 5.89 2.17 -2.30
N ALA A 216 5.20 2.93 -3.13
CA ALA A 216 5.08 4.36 -3.02
C ALA A 216 3.60 4.74 -3.07
N SER A 217 3.15 5.62 -2.19
CA SER A 217 1.83 6.22 -2.26
C SER A 217 1.89 7.73 -2.33
N MET A 218 0.78 8.31 -2.79
CA MET A 218 0.52 9.73 -2.68
C MET A 218 -0.86 9.94 -2.08
N TYR A 219 -0.88 10.55 -0.89
CA TYR A 219 -2.09 11.04 -0.25
C TYR A 219 -2.24 12.54 -0.54
N PHE A 220 -3.45 12.97 -0.87
CA PHE A 220 -3.77 14.34 -1.29
C PHE A 220 -4.59 15.03 -0.20
N HIS A 221 -3.92 15.74 0.72
CA HIS A 221 -4.60 16.51 1.76
C HIS A 221 -5.05 17.87 1.20
N GLU A 222 -6.32 18.25 1.43
CA GLU A 222 -6.88 19.51 0.94
C GLU A 222 -6.07 20.73 1.39
N ASN A 223 -5.64 20.72 2.66
CA ASN A 223 -4.99 21.87 3.29
C ASN A 223 -3.46 21.78 3.27
N ASP A 224 -2.90 20.58 3.31
CA ASP A 224 -1.46 20.37 3.53
C ASP A 224 -0.75 19.78 2.30
N GLY A 225 -1.50 19.63 1.20
CA GLY A 225 -0.99 19.20 -0.08
C GLY A 225 -0.65 17.71 -0.10
N VAL A 226 0.31 17.35 -0.94
CA VAL A 226 0.62 15.95 -1.23
C VAL A 226 1.62 15.40 -0.23
N PHE A 227 1.28 14.28 0.41
CA PHE A 227 2.19 13.43 1.15
C PHE A 227 2.63 12.29 0.24
N LYS A 228 3.93 12.24 -0.06
CA LYS A 228 4.55 11.12 -0.74
C LYS A 228 5.14 10.19 0.30
N LEU A 229 4.70 8.94 0.32
CA LEU A 229 5.19 7.96 1.26
C LEU A 229 5.79 6.79 0.49
N LEU A 230 7.08 6.55 0.68
CA LEU A 230 7.82 5.45 0.09
C LEU A 230 8.35 4.58 1.23
N PHE A 231 8.24 3.27 1.09
CA PHE A 231 9.01 2.35 1.93
C PHE A 231 9.35 1.07 1.21
N TYR A 232 10.46 0.53 1.65
CA TYR A 232 11.06 -0.68 1.13
C TYR A 232 11.89 -1.35 2.23
N PRO A 233 11.97 -2.68 2.22
CA PRO A 233 13.03 -3.38 2.95
C PRO A 233 14.37 -3.08 2.27
N ALA A 234 15.36 -2.63 3.04
CA ALA A 234 16.71 -2.48 2.53
C ALA A 234 17.45 -3.81 2.66
N ASN A 235 17.73 -4.44 1.53
CA ASN A 235 18.83 -5.40 1.48
C ASN A 235 20.15 -4.62 1.63
N MET A 236 20.93 -4.91 2.67
CA MET A 236 22.31 -4.39 2.80
C MET A 236 23.24 -4.77 1.63
N HIS A 237 22.78 -5.60 0.68
CA HIS A 237 23.53 -6.03 -0.50
C HIS A 237 23.12 -5.34 -1.81
N GLN A 238 22.24 -4.32 -1.79
CA GLN A 238 21.78 -3.61 -3.00
C GLN A 238 21.94 -2.08 -2.95
N ILE A 239 22.66 -1.53 -1.96
CA ILE A 239 23.06 -0.11 -1.93
C ILE A 239 24.57 -0.03 -2.10
#